data_AF-A0A8S3JT68-F1
#
_entry.id   AF-A0A8S3JT68-F1
#
_cell.length_a   1.000
_cell.length_b   1.000
_cell.length_c   1.000
_cell.angle_alpha   90.00
_cell.angle_beta   90.00
_cell.angle_gamma   90.00
#
_symmetry.space_group_name_H-M   'P 1'
#
loop_
_entity.id
_entity.type
_entity.pdbx_description
1 polymer ?
#
loop_
_entity_poly.entity_id
_entity_poly.type
_entity_poly.pdbx_seq_one_letter_code
_entity_poly.pdbx_strand_id
1 'polypeptide(L)'
;MGKTTVFILATLQQLKPVDGQVSVLVLCHTSHLTFSTRHEYERLCKFMQAVKVLAFVGGLPIKNHEDILKNNCPYIVVGTPGRILALAR
;
A
#
# COMPACT_ATOMS: atom_id res chain seq x y z
N MET A 1 20.75 -1.46 7.61
CA MET A 1 19.82 -0.71 8.49
C MET A 1 19.18 0.42 7.67
N GLY A 2 17.86 0.62 7.73
CA GLY A 2 17.18 1.79 7.12
C GLY A 2 16.65 1.70 5.68
N LYS A 3 16.81 0.58 4.96
CA LYS A 3 16.41 0.48 3.53
C LYS A 3 14.93 0.79 3.30
N THR A 4 14.07 0.30 4.19
CA THR A 4 12.61 0.50 4.12
C THR A 4 12.25 1.98 4.28
N THR A 5 12.82 2.63 5.28
CA THR A 5 12.57 4.05 5.57
C THR A 5 12.97 4.95 4.42
N VAL A 6 14.07 4.62 3.70
CA VAL A 6 14.54 5.42 2.56
C VAL A 6 13.46 5.54 1.48
N PHE A 7 12.90 4.42 1.01
CA PHE A 7 11.91 4.50 -0.06
C PHE A 7 10.57 5.05 0.46
N ILE A 8 10.19 4.78 1.72
CA ILE A 8 8.94 5.33 2.28
C ILE A 8 8.99 6.85 2.34
N LEU A 9 10.08 7.42 2.87
CA LEU A 9 10.21 8.88 2.94
C LEU A 9 10.28 9.50 1.55
N ALA A 10 11.00 8.86 0.62
CA ALA A 10 11.10 9.34 -0.76
C ALA A 10 9.75 9.34 -1.48
N THR A 11 8.93 8.30 -1.32
CA THR A 11 7.61 8.22 -1.95
C THR A 11 6.60 9.15 -1.27
N LEU A 12 6.59 9.25 0.06
CA LEU A 12 5.73 10.18 0.78
C LEU A 12 6.02 11.65 0.42
N GLN A 13 7.29 12.02 0.28
CA GLN A 13 7.68 13.38 -0.09
C GLN A 13 7.24 13.77 -1.51
N GLN A 14 7.20 12.82 -2.44
CA GLN A 14 6.83 13.04 -3.84
C GLN A 14 5.34 12.80 -4.10
N LEU A 15 4.61 12.27 -3.12
CA LEU A 15 3.21 11.90 -3.28
C LEU A 15 2.36 13.13 -3.57
N LYS A 16 1.64 13.07 -4.70
CA LYS A 16 0.58 14.00 -5.06
C LYS A 16 -0.74 13.22 -5.08
N PRO A 17 -1.50 13.21 -3.97
CA PRO A 17 -2.73 12.43 -3.88
C PRO A 17 -3.74 12.85 -4.94
N VAL A 18 -4.27 11.89 -5.69
CA VAL A 18 -5.37 12.05 -6.65
C VAL A 18 -6.45 11.05 -6.30
N ASP A 19 -7.64 11.53 -5.96
CA ASP A 19 -8.74 10.68 -5.52
C ASP A 19 -9.02 9.55 -6.52
N GLY A 20 -9.20 8.33 -6.00
CA GLY A 20 -9.46 7.14 -6.81
C GLY A 20 -8.23 6.51 -7.48
N GLN A 21 -7.02 7.05 -7.29
CA GLN A 21 -5.80 6.54 -7.92
C GLN A 21 -4.79 6.00 -6.90
N VAL A 22 -4.20 4.84 -7.24
CA VAL A 22 -3.02 4.33 -6.56
C VAL A 22 -1.79 5.00 -7.19
N SER A 23 -1.09 5.83 -6.42
CA SER A 23 0.12 6.54 -6.87
C SER A 23 1.40 5.76 -6.59
N VAL A 24 1.39 4.88 -5.58
CA VAL A 24 2.58 4.13 -5.15
C VAL A 24 2.22 2.66 -4.95
N LEU A 25 3.01 1.78 -5.57
CA LEU A 25 2.94 0.32 -5.38
C LEU A 25 4.27 -0.19 -4.81
N VAL A 26 4.21 -0.92 -3.70
CA VAL A 26 5.36 -1.62 -3.11
C VAL A 26 5.09 -3.12 -3.09
N LEU A 27 5.96 -3.89 -3.74
CA LEU A 27 5.85 -5.35 -3.77
C LEU A 27 6.79 -6.00 -2.75
N CYS A 28 6.26 -6.95 -1.98
CA CYS A 28 6.97 -7.70 -0.95
C CYS A 28 6.80 -9.21 -1.17
N HIS A 29 7.84 -10.00 -0.90
CA HIS A 29 7.79 -11.47 -1.09
C HIS A 29 6.94 -12.20 -0.04
N THR A 30 6.85 -11.67 1.19
CA THR A 30 6.11 -12.27 2.31
C THR A 30 5.01 -11.35 2.85
N SER A 31 3.95 -11.95 3.38
CA SER A 31 2.87 -11.22 4.05
C SER A 31 3.38 -10.44 5.26
N HIS A 32 4.29 -11.02 6.06
CA HIS A 32 4.88 -10.36 7.22
C HIS A 32 5.61 -9.07 6.82
N LEU A 33 6.44 -9.10 5.77
CA LEU A 33 7.11 -7.90 5.28
C LEU A 33 6.13 -6.86 4.71
N THR A 34 5.04 -7.32 4.09
CA THR A 34 3.98 -6.44 3.58
C THR A 34 3.33 -5.65 4.73
N PHE A 35 2.93 -6.35 5.80
CA PHE A 35 2.32 -5.70 6.96
C PHE A 35 3.30 -4.80 7.72
N SER A 36 4.55 -5.24 7.90
CA SER A 36 5.60 -4.41 8.51
C SER A 36 5.84 -3.13 7.70
N THR A 37 5.93 -3.23 6.37
CA THR A 37 6.13 -2.05 5.50
C THR A 37 4.92 -1.12 5.53
N ARG A 38 3.70 -1.65 5.53
CA ARG A 38 2.47 -0.86 5.71
C ARG A 38 2.48 -0.10 7.03
N HIS A 39 2.83 -0.77 8.13
CA HIS A 39 2.86 -0.15 9.45
C HIS A 39 3.90 0.98 9.52
N GLU A 40 5.06 0.80 8.87
CA GLU A 40 6.06 1.85 8.75
C GLU A 40 5.54 3.07 7.95
N TYR A 41 4.80 2.83 6.87
CA TYR A 41 4.11 3.90 6.14
C TYR A 41 3.13 4.65 7.04
N GLU A 42 2.24 3.94 7.74
CA GLU A 42 1.25 4.54 8.66
C GLU A 42 1.93 5.35 9.77
N ARG A 43 3.06 4.88 10.31
CA ARG A 43 3.84 5.61 11.32
C ARG A 43 4.40 6.91 10.75
N LEU A 44 4.96 6.86 9.54
CA LEU A 44 5.64 8.01 8.93
C LEU A 44 4.68 9.02 8.31
N CYS A 45 3.49 8.60 7.87
CA CYS A 45 2.46 9.49 7.32
C CYS A 45 1.42 9.95 8.35
N LYS A 46 1.66 9.75 9.67
CA LYS A 46 0.72 10.06 10.76
C LYS A 46 0.11 11.48 10.70
N PHE A 47 0.85 12.47 10.22
CA PHE A 47 0.40 13.86 10.12
C PHE A 47 -0.14 14.24 8.72
N MET A 48 -0.14 13.31 7.76
CA MET A 48 -0.68 13.51 6.42
C MET A 48 -2.09 12.93 6.35
N GLN A 49 -3.09 13.67 6.86
CA GLN A 49 -4.46 13.17 7.10
C GLN A 49 -5.16 12.56 5.87
N ALA A 50 -4.81 13.03 4.67
CA ALA A 50 -5.37 12.48 3.44
C ALA A 50 -4.79 11.10 3.09
N VAL A 51 -3.54 10.80 3.45
CA VAL A 51 -2.80 9.66 2.90
C VAL A 51 -3.33 8.33 3.45
N LYS A 52 -3.95 7.55 2.58
CA LYS A 52 -4.43 6.18 2.83
C LYS A 52 -3.42 5.17 2.29
N VAL A 53 -3.08 4.20 3.14
CA VAL A 53 -2.14 3.11 2.84
C VAL A 53 -2.80 1.78 3.15
N LEU A 54 -2.75 0.82 2.23
CA LEU A 54 -3.34 -0.51 2.43
C LEU A 54 -2.39 -1.63 2.01
N ALA A 55 -2.56 -2.78 2.67
CA ALA A 55 -1.83 -4.00 2.37
C ALA A 55 -2.74 -5.03 1.69
N PHE A 56 -2.30 -5.60 0.56
CA PHE A 56 -3.01 -6.68 -0.12
C PHE A 56 -2.15 -7.95 -0.17
N VAL A 57 -2.56 -8.94 0.63
CA VAL A 57 -1.92 -10.25 0.72
C VAL A 57 -2.91 -11.37 0.39
N GLY A 58 -2.38 -12.56 0.08
CA GLY A 58 -3.17 -13.78 -0.07
C GLY A 58 -3.89 -14.22 1.22
N GLY A 59 -4.79 -15.19 1.12
CA GLY A 59 -5.47 -15.80 2.28
C GLY A 59 -6.80 -15.16 2.69
N LEU A 60 -7.10 -13.95 2.22
CA LEU A 60 -8.43 -13.32 2.35
C LEU A 60 -9.20 -13.38 1.02
N PRO A 61 -10.54 -13.40 1.02
CA PRO A 61 -11.33 -13.31 -0.20
C PRO A 61 -10.90 -12.10 -1.06
N ILE A 62 -10.69 -12.32 -2.35
CA ILE A 62 -10.23 -11.26 -3.27
C ILE A 62 -11.27 -10.13 -3.39
N LYS A 63 -12.55 -10.49 -3.33
CA LYS A 63 -13.70 -9.56 -3.38
C LYS A 63 -13.60 -8.44 -2.35
N ASN A 64 -13.11 -8.74 -1.14
CA ASN A 64 -12.93 -7.71 -0.11
C ASN A 64 -11.92 -6.64 -0.55
N HIS A 65 -10.86 -7.03 -1.27
CA HIS A 65 -9.86 -6.09 -1.78
C HIS A 65 -10.40 -5.32 -2.99
N GLU A 66 -11.16 -5.98 -3.87
CA GLU A 66 -11.84 -5.32 -4.99
C GLU A 66 -12.82 -4.24 -4.50
N ASP A 67 -13.61 -4.53 -3.48
CA ASP A 67 -14.57 -3.60 -2.90
C ASP A 67 -13.85 -2.39 -2.26
N ILE A 68 -12.69 -2.61 -1.65
CA ILE A 68 -11.86 -1.51 -1.13
C ILE A 68 -11.32 -0.66 -2.27
N LEU A 69 -10.79 -1.25 -3.34
CA LEU A 69 -10.28 -0.49 -4.49
C LEU A 69 -11.39 0.32 -5.19
N LYS A 70 -12.62 -0.21 -5.25
CA LYS A 70 -13.77 0.48 -5.84
C LYS A 70 -14.28 1.63 -4.98
N ASN A 71 -14.44 1.40 -3.67
CA ASN A 71 -15.16 2.35 -2.79
C ASN A 71 -14.24 3.25 -1.96
N ASN A 72 -13.01 2.83 -1.70
CA ASN A 72 -12.06 3.52 -0.82
C ASN A 72 -10.61 3.30 -1.28
N CYS A 73 -10.34 3.66 -2.54
CA CYS A 73 -9.05 3.45 -3.18
C CYS A 73 -7.92 4.16 -2.40
N PRO A 74 -6.86 3.45 -1.98
CA PRO A 74 -5.72 4.03 -1.29
C PRO A 74 -4.75 4.70 -2.27
N TYR A 75 -3.99 5.68 -1.81
CA TYR A 75 -2.91 6.26 -2.61
C TYR A 75 -1.67 5.38 -2.65
N ILE A 76 -1.47 4.56 -1.61
CA ILE A 76 -0.31 3.68 -1.47
C ILE A 76 -0.81 2.25 -1.23
N VAL A 77 -0.33 1.34 -2.06
CA VAL A 77 -0.56 -0.10 -1.95
C VAL A 77 0.75 -0.80 -1.64
N VAL A 78 0.74 -1.65 -0.61
CA VAL A 78 1.80 -2.62 -0.33
C VAL A 78 1.21 -4.01 -0.57
N GLY A 79 1.87 -4.91 -1.28
CA GLY A 79 1.27 -6.23 -1.51
C GLY A 79 2.22 -7.32 -1.92
N THR A 80 1.72 -8.56 -1.90
CA THR A 80 2.44 -9.70 -2.48
C THR A 80 2.16 -9.80 -3.98
N PRO A 81 3.16 -10.20 -4.81
CA PRO A 81 3.01 -10.23 -6.26
C PRO A 81 1.77 -11.00 -6.74
N GLY A 82 1.49 -12.17 -6.15
CA GLY A 82 0.35 -13.00 -6.54
C GLY A 82 -1.00 -12.32 -6.30
N ARG A 83 -1.17 -11.62 -5.16
CA ARG A 83 -2.43 -10.90 -4.87
C ARG A 83 -2.57 -9.66 -5.73
N ILE A 84 -1.50 -8.88 -5.92
CA ILE A 84 -1.52 -7.68 -6.75
C ILE A 84 -1.83 -8.04 -8.21
N LEU A 85 -1.19 -9.08 -8.75
CA LEU A 85 -1.47 -9.56 -10.10
C LEU A 85 -2.91 -10.00 -10.28
N ALA A 86 -3.52 -10.64 -9.27
CA ALA A 86 -4.92 -11.05 -9.33
C ALA A 86 -5.89 -9.85 -9.31
N LEU A 87 -5.54 -8.76 -8.64
CA LEU A 87 -6.35 -7.53 -8.58
C LEU A 87 -6.16 -6.60 -9.79
N ALA A 88 -5.05 -6.75 -10.53
CA ALA A 88 -4.73 -5.96 -11.70
C ALA A 88 -5.26 -6.55 -13.02
N ARG A 89 -5.86 -7.75 -12.96
CA ARG A 89 -6.52 -8.42 -14.08
C ARG A 89 -8.01 -8.10 -14.06
#